data_AF-A0A6J4PK39-F1
#
_entry.id   AF-A0A6J4PK39-F1
#
_cell.length_a   1.000
_cell.length_b   1.000
_cell.length_c   1.000
_cell.angle_alpha   90.00
_cell.angle_beta   90.00
_cell.angle_gamma   90.00
#
_symmetry.space_group_name_H-M   'P 1'
#
loop_
_entity.id
_entity.type
_entity.pdbx_description
1 polymer ?
#
loop_
_entity_poly.entity_id
_entity_poly.type
_entity_poly.pdbx_seq_one_letter_code
_entity_poly.pdbx_strand_id
1 'polypeptide(L)'
;MPVVLAVALLCYFLRLPGRRPGGTGAKFGSEKQLLMAIRDADGTITPVEAALETSLTVDEAEEILTRFADRGHLVVQSQDGALLYALPGRRPTPEPRTV
;
A
#
# COMPACT_ATOMS: atom_id res chain seq x y z
N MET A 1 33.31 -1.72 5.86
CA MET A 1 32.38 -2.73 5.30
C MET A 1 31.28 -3.25 6.26
N PRO A 2 31.34 -3.16 7.61
CA PRO A 2 30.23 -3.66 8.45
C PRO A 2 28.99 -2.74 8.44
N VAL A 3 29.19 -1.43 8.24
CA VAL A 3 28.11 -0.43 8.23
C VAL A 3 27.16 -0.63 7.04
N VAL A 4 27.70 -0.97 5.86
CA VAL A 4 26.90 -1.23 4.66
C VAL A 4 26.03 -2.47 4.86
N LEU A 5 26.58 -3.48 5.53
CA LEU A 5 25.88 -4.73 5.84
C LEU A 5 24.79 -4.53 6.90
N ALA A 6 25.06 -3.69 7.91
CA ALA A 6 24.08 -3.29 8.91
C ALA A 6 22.93 -2.47 8.30
N VAL A 7 23.23 -1.52 7.41
CA VAL A 7 22.22 -0.72 6.70
C VAL A 7 21.41 -1.61 5.75
N ALA A 8 22.06 -2.52 5.02
CA ALA A 8 21.36 -3.46 4.14
C ALA A 8 20.42 -4.40 4.92
N LEU A 9 20.88 -4.92 6.07
CA LEU A 9 20.05 -5.73 6.96
C LEU A 9 18.90 -4.92 7.56
N LEU A 10 19.14 -3.68 7.99
CA LEU A 10 18.09 -2.81 8.51
C LEU A 10 17.04 -2.50 7.44
N CYS A 11 17.46 -2.18 6.21
CA CYS A 11 16.56 -2.01 5.07
C CYS A 11 15.81 -3.31 4.75
N TYR A 12 16.45 -4.47 4.89
CA TYR A 12 15.82 -5.76 4.70
C TYR A 12 14.76 -6.06 5.77
N PHE A 13 15.06 -5.77 7.04
CA PHE A 13 14.13 -5.94 8.16
C PHE A 13 12.95 -4.95 8.11
N LEU A 14 13.18 -3.70 7.70
CA LEU A 14 12.11 -2.74 7.42
C LEU A 14 11.25 -3.13 6.20
N ARG A 15 11.78 -3.99 5.33
CA ARG A 15 11.11 -4.49 4.13
C ARG A 15 10.51 -5.90 4.31
N LEU A 16 10.61 -6.47 5.50
CA LEU A 16 9.85 -7.66 5.87
C LEU A 16 8.50 -7.18 6.41
N PRO A 17 7.43 -7.13 5.57
CA PRO A 17 6.09 -6.92 6.09
C PRO A 17 5.85 -8.00 7.12
N GLY A 18 5.56 -7.58 8.35
CA GLY A 18 5.23 -8.48 9.43
C GLY A 18 4.03 -9.31 9.03
N ARG A 19 4.26 -10.52 8.53
CA ARG A 19 3.23 -11.51 8.27
C ARG A 19 2.58 -11.83 9.63
N ARG A 20 1.52 -11.11 9.97
CA ARG A 20 0.49 -11.61 10.88
C ARG A 20 -0.38 -12.55 10.05
N PRO A 21 -0.32 -13.87 10.27
CA PRO A 21 -1.24 -14.79 9.63
C PRO A 21 -2.55 -14.69 10.39
N GLY A 22 -3.41 -13.78 9.95
CA GLY A 22 -4.73 -13.60 10.53
C GLY A 22 -5.75 -13.33 9.45
N GLY A 23 -6.54 -14.35 9.10
CA GLY A 23 -7.89 -14.14 8.58
C GLY A 23 -8.14 -14.58 7.15
N THR A 24 -9.01 -15.59 7.03
CA THR A 24 -10.11 -15.67 6.05
C THR A 24 -9.81 -15.16 4.64
N GLY A 25 -9.53 -16.10 3.73
CA GLY A 25 -9.28 -15.82 2.32
C GLY A 25 -10.22 -14.79 1.72
N ALA A 26 -9.62 -13.77 1.12
CA ALA A 26 -10.27 -12.68 0.41
C ALA A 26 -11.55 -13.15 -0.30
N LYS A 27 -12.70 -12.60 0.10
CA LYS A 27 -14.00 -12.93 -0.50
C LYS A 27 -13.96 -12.67 -2.01
N PHE A 28 -14.64 -13.50 -2.80
CA PHE A 28 -14.66 -13.36 -4.25
C PHE A 28 -15.12 -11.95 -4.65
N GLY A 29 -14.29 -11.21 -5.39
CA GLY A 29 -14.59 -9.83 -5.84
C GLY A 29 -14.08 -8.71 -4.93
N SER A 30 -13.57 -9.00 -3.73
CA SER A 30 -12.93 -8.01 -2.83
C SER A 30 -11.79 -7.25 -3.50
N GLU A 31 -10.95 -7.97 -4.24
CA GLU A 31 -9.83 -7.40 -5.01
C GLU A 31 -10.30 -6.32 -6.00
N LYS A 32 -11.36 -6.60 -6.76
CA LYS A 32 -11.92 -5.67 -7.73
C LYS A 32 -12.52 -4.43 -7.05
N GLN A 33 -13.21 -4.63 -5.93
CA GLN A 33 -13.79 -3.54 -5.15
C GLN A 33 -12.68 -2.58 -4.66
N LEU A 34 -11.59 -3.14 -4.14
CA LEU A 34 -10.44 -2.37 -3.68
C LEU A 34 -9.75 -1.61 -4.83
N LEU A 35 -9.59 -2.23 -6.00
CA LEU A 35 -9.04 -1.55 -7.19
C LEU A 35 -9.93 -0.39 -7.66
N MET A 36 -11.26 -0.52 -7.54
CA MET A 36 -12.18 0.58 -7.82
C MET A 36 -12.02 1.70 -6.79
N ALA A 37 -11.92 1.38 -5.50
CA ALA A 37 -11.66 2.37 -4.46
C ALA A 37 -10.33 3.12 -4.70
N ILE A 38 -9.26 2.42 -5.06
CA ILE A 38 -7.97 3.04 -5.43
C ILE A 38 -8.14 3.99 -6.61
N ARG A 39 -8.85 3.57 -7.67
CA ARG A 39 -9.08 4.40 -8.86
C ARG A 39 -9.82 5.68 -8.50
N ASP A 40 -10.86 5.55 -7.67
CA ASP A 40 -11.74 6.64 -7.27
C ASP A 40 -11.04 7.61 -6.29
N ALA A 41 -10.09 7.13 -5.49
CA ALA A 41 -9.17 7.92 -4.65
C ALA A 41 -7.93 8.44 -5.43
N ASP A 42 -8.09 8.82 -6.69
CA ASP A 42 -7.01 9.35 -7.54
C ASP A 42 -5.76 8.45 -7.67
N GLY A 43 -5.91 7.16 -7.43
CA GLY A 43 -4.84 6.16 -7.59
C GLY A 43 -3.94 6.02 -6.37
N THR A 44 -4.30 6.61 -5.24
CA THR A 44 -3.56 6.54 -3.98
C THR A 44 -4.52 6.26 -2.82
N ILE A 45 -4.19 5.32 -1.93
CA ILE A 45 -5.08 4.97 -0.82
C ILE A 45 -4.30 4.42 0.38
N THR A 46 -4.82 4.66 1.58
CA THR A 46 -4.39 3.98 2.81
C THR A 46 -5.28 2.74 3.08
N PRO A 47 -4.81 1.74 3.87
CA PRO A 47 -5.65 0.60 4.25
C PRO A 47 -6.93 1.01 4.99
N VAL A 48 -6.88 2.10 5.76
CA VAL A 48 -8.03 2.64 6.49
C VAL A 48 -9.05 3.23 5.53
N GLU A 49 -8.63 4.07 4.59
CA GLU A 49 -9.52 4.62 3.55
C GLU A 49 -10.14 3.50 2.70
N ALA A 50 -9.35 2.50 2.31
CA ALA A 50 -9.84 1.34 1.59
C ALA A 50 -10.93 0.58 2.36
N ALA A 51 -10.78 0.41 3.68
CA ALA A 51 -11.79 -0.24 4.52
C ALA A 51 -13.06 0.61 4.66
N LEU A 52 -12.95 1.94 4.62
CA LEU A 52 -14.12 2.84 4.66
C LEU A 52 -14.90 2.83 3.34
N GLU A 53 -14.22 2.73 2.21
CA GLU A 53 -14.82 2.75 0.87
C GLU A 53 -15.30 1.37 0.40
N THR A 54 -14.97 0.31 1.14
CA THR A 54 -15.32 -1.06 0.78
C THR A 54 -15.98 -1.81 1.94
N SER A 55 -16.37 -3.06 1.71
CA SER A 55 -16.90 -3.91 2.79
C SER A 55 -15.80 -4.70 3.50
N LEU A 56 -14.53 -4.31 3.32
CA LEU A 56 -13.37 -4.96 3.90
C LEU A 56 -13.03 -4.35 5.24
N THR A 57 -12.53 -5.19 6.14
CA THR A 57 -11.84 -4.72 7.34
C THR A 57 -10.49 -4.09 6.97
N VAL A 58 -9.92 -3.31 7.89
CA VAL A 58 -8.58 -2.71 7.70
C VAL A 58 -7.53 -3.78 7.43
N ASP A 59 -7.57 -4.90 8.17
CA ASP A 59 -6.61 -6.00 8.01
C ASP A 59 -6.78 -6.70 6.65
N GLU A 60 -8.02 -6.94 6.20
CA GLU A 60 -8.28 -7.52 4.86
C GLU A 60 -7.81 -6.59 3.74
N ALA A 61 -8.04 -5.28 3.87
CA ALA A 61 -7.59 -4.29 2.92
C ALA A 61 -6.05 -4.23 2.89
N GLU A 62 -5.39 -4.19 4.04
CA GLU A 62 -3.93 -4.21 4.16
C GLU A 62 -3.32 -5.45 3.51
N GLU A 63 -3.91 -6.64 3.73
CA GLU A 63 -3.40 -7.88 3.15
C GLU A 63 -3.45 -7.85 1.62
N ILE A 64 -4.55 -7.38 1.04
CA ILE A 64 -4.71 -7.32 -0.42
C ILE A 64 -3.79 -6.23 -1.01
N LEU A 65 -3.70 -5.05 -0.38
CA LEU A 65 -2.81 -3.97 -0.80
C LEU A 65 -1.34 -4.40 -0.75
N THR A 66 -0.92 -5.07 0.33
CA THR A 66 0.43 -5.62 0.47
C THR A 66 0.72 -6.64 -0.61
N ARG A 67 -0.23 -7.54 -0.91
CA ARG A 67 -0.10 -8.53 -1.99
C ARG A 67 0.09 -7.89 -3.36
N PHE A 68 -0.59 -6.78 -3.64
CA PHE A 68 -0.39 -6.02 -4.86
C PHE A 68 0.97 -5.33 -4.91
N ALA A 69 1.41 -4.74 -3.80
CA ALA A 69 2.73 -4.16 -3.69
C ALA A 69 3.85 -5.20 -3.90
N ASP A 70 3.72 -6.38 -3.27
CA ASP A 70 4.66 -7.49 -3.41
C ASP A 70 4.77 -7.98 -4.86
N ARG A 71 3.67 -7.91 -5.62
CA ARG A 71 3.64 -8.23 -7.06
C ARG A 71 4.05 -7.07 -7.96
N GLY A 72 4.36 -5.90 -7.40
CA GLY A 72 4.74 -4.70 -8.13
C GLY A 72 3.59 -3.97 -8.82
N HIS A 73 2.34 -4.29 -8.47
CA HIS A 73 1.15 -3.59 -8.99
C HIS A 73 0.89 -2.27 -8.26
N LEU A 74 1.43 -2.11 -7.05
CA LEU A 74 1.39 -0.89 -6.26
C LEU A 74 2.79 -0.53 -5.76
N VAL A 75 3.02 0.76 -5.54
CA VAL A 75 4.18 1.30 -4.85
C VAL A 75 3.77 1.67 -3.44
N VAL A 76 4.59 1.28 -2.45
CA VAL A 76 4.38 1.66 -1.05
C VAL A 76 5.24 2.87 -0.73
N GLN A 77 4.62 3.90 -0.17
CA GLN A 77 5.27 5.09 0.35
C GLN A 77 4.96 5.22 1.84
N SER A 78 5.93 5.70 2.62
CA SER A 78 5.66 6.08 4.01
C SER A 78 5.40 7.58 4.04
N GLN A 79 4.24 7.98 4.56
CA GLN A 79 3.85 9.39 4.74
C GLN A 79 3.31 9.56 6.15
N ASP A 80 3.91 10.49 6.92
CA ASP A 80 3.49 10.84 8.28
C ASP A 80 3.28 9.65 9.24
N GLY A 81 4.10 8.60 9.08
CA GLY A 81 4.03 7.38 9.90
C GLY A 81 2.99 6.35 9.46
N ALA A 82 2.25 6.62 8.38
CA ALA A 82 1.34 5.67 7.74
C ALA A 82 1.93 5.10 6.44
N LEU A 83 1.40 3.95 6.02
CA LEU A 83 1.69 3.35 4.71
C LEU A 83 0.65 3.80 3.70
N LEU A 84 1.14 4.39 2.61
CA LEU A 84 0.36 4.87 1.49
C LEU A 84 0.65 4.01 0.26
N TYR A 85 -0.40 3.49 -0.36
CA TYR A 85 -0.31 2.62 -1.53
C TYR A 85 -0.75 3.38 -2.77
N ALA A 86 0.08 3.38 -3.82
CA ALA A 86 -0.19 4.14 -5.04
C ALA A 86 0.03 3.33 -6.32
N LEU A 87 -0.74 3.62 -7.36
CA LEU A 87 -0.55 3.05 -8.69
C LEU A 87 0.78 3.55 -9.32
N PRO A 88 1.59 2.65 -9.92
CA PRO A 88 2.82 3.04 -10.59
C PRO A 88 2.55 4.04 -11.74
N GLY A 89 3.30 5.14 -11.79
CA GLY A 89 3.28 6.07 -12.92
C GLY A 89 2.26 7.21 -12.84
N ARG A 90 1.37 7.23 -11.86
CA ARG A 90 0.49 8.38 -11.60
C ARG A 90 1.25 9.40 -10.74
N ARG A 91 2.11 10.20 -11.37
CA ARG A 91 2.68 11.38 -10.69
C ARG A 91 1.53 12.33 -10.37
N PRO A 92 1.35 12.82 -9.13
CA PRO A 92 0.52 13.99 -8.91
C PRO A 92 1.12 15.10 -9.77
N THR A 93 0.32 15.63 -10.71
CA THR A 93 0.70 16.83 -11.45
C THR A 93 1.01 17.90 -10.41
N PRO A 94 2.24 18.43 -10.32
CA PRO A 94 2.51 19.53 -9.42
C PRO A 94 1.62 20.68 -9.87
N GLU A 95 0.75 21.17 -8.97
CA GLU A 95 0.01 22.40 -9.21
C GLU A 95 0.99 23.49 -9.68
N PRO A 96 0.68 24.22 -10.76
CA PRO A 96 1.53 25.30 -11.20
C PRO A 96 1.53 26.35 -10.10
N ARG A 97 2.69 26.54 -9.45
CA ARG A 97 2.94 27.70 -8.60
C ARG A 97 2.77 28.94 -9.47
N THR A 98 1.63 29.60 -9.33
CA THR A 98 1.40 30.96 -9.81
C THR A 98 2.40 31.86 -9.10
N VAL A 99 3.27 32.48 -9.90
CA VAL A 99 4.25 33.51 -9.49
C VAL A 99 3.53 34.84 -9.40
#